data_AF-A0A7X6PQQ5-F1
#
_entry.id   AF-A0A7X6PQQ5-F1
#
_cell.length_a   1.000
_cell.length_b   1.000
_cell.length_c   1.000
_cell.angle_alpha   90.00
_cell.angle_beta   90.00
_cell.angle_gamma   90.00
#
_symmetry.space_group_name_H-M   'P 1'
#
loop_
_entity.id
_entity.type
_entity.pdbx_description
1 polymer ?
#
loop_
_entity_poly.entity_id
_entity_poly.type
_entity_poly.pdbx_seq_one_letter_code
_entity_poly.pdbx_strand_id
1 'polypeptide(L)'
;PMQFIPESWKRYGRDANGDGVADPHQIDDAALGAAHLLCTNGGDLSTPEGWSRAIYAYNRSEAYLIDVRDAAASYALNQPAR
;
A
#
# COMPACT_ATOMS: atom_id res chain seq x y z
N PRO A 1 -11.64 2.27 2.60
CA PRO A 1 -10.36 2.12 3.31
C PRO A 1 -9.66 0.79 2.96
N MET A 2 -8.34 0.69 3.15
CA MET A 2 -7.48 -0.26 2.44
C MET A 2 -7.45 -1.71 3.00
N GLN A 3 -8.47 -2.17 3.74
CA GLN A 3 -8.55 -3.56 4.22
C GLN A 3 -7.41 -3.97 5.19
N PHE A 4 -6.90 -3.04 6.00
CA PHE A 4 -5.96 -3.39 7.07
C PHE A 4 -6.62 -4.30 8.11
N ILE A 5 -6.01 -5.46 8.37
CA ILE A 5 -6.35 -6.27 9.55
C ILE A 5 -5.75 -5.64 10.82
N PRO A 6 -6.31 -5.90 12.03
CA PRO A 6 -5.88 -5.25 13.26
C PRO A 6 -4.38 -5.35 13.55
N GLU A 7 -3.77 -6.50 13.27
CA GLU A 7 -2.35 -6.73 13.51
C GLU A 7 -1.45 -5.90 12.58
N SER A 8 -1.79 -5.86 11.29
CA SER A 8 -1.10 -5.02 10.31
C SER A 8 -1.28 -3.53 10.63
N TRP A 9 -2.47 -3.12 11.07
CA TRP A 9 -2.71 -1.74 11.49
C TRP A 9 -1.84 -1.33 12.67
N LYS A 10 -1.74 -2.18 13.70
CA LYS A 10 -0.89 -1.93 14.87
C LYS A 10 0.58 -1.73 14.48
N ARG A 11 1.05 -2.41 13.43
CA ARG A 11 2.44 -2.31 12.97
C ARG A 11 2.67 -1.09 12.07
N TYR A 12 1.76 -0.85 11.13
CA TYR A 12 2.00 0.08 10.03
C TYR A 12 1.18 1.37 10.07
N GLY A 13 0.02 1.37 10.74
CA GLY A 13 -0.90 2.50 10.80
C GLY A 13 -0.29 3.75 11.44
N ARG A 14 -0.64 4.91 10.91
CA ARG A 14 -0.14 6.23 11.34
C ARG A 14 -1.28 7.24 11.19
N ASP A 15 -1.33 8.18 12.14
CA ASP A 15 -2.17 9.37 12.04
C ASP A 15 -1.52 10.31 11.01
N ALA A 16 -2.14 10.42 9.83
CA ALA A 16 -1.62 11.19 8.72
C ALA A 16 -2.31 12.55 8.58
N ASN A 17 -3.56 12.66 9.04
CA ASN A 17 -4.32 13.91 9.01
C ASN A 17 -4.03 14.82 10.21
N GLY A 18 -3.35 14.31 11.24
CA GLY A 18 -2.88 15.05 12.41
C GLY A 18 -3.97 15.33 13.45
N ASP A 19 -5.05 14.54 13.50
CA ASP A 19 -6.15 14.71 14.46
C ASP A 19 -5.90 14.04 15.82
N GLY A 20 -4.78 13.31 15.97
CA GLY A 20 -4.38 12.60 17.17
C GLY A 20 -4.85 11.14 17.20
N VAL A 21 -5.56 10.65 16.19
CA VAL A 21 -6.11 9.29 16.12
C VAL A 21 -5.73 8.63 14.81
N ALA A 22 -4.93 7.56 14.88
CA ALA A 22 -4.68 6.72 13.71
C ALA A 22 -5.91 5.81 13.44
N ASP A 23 -6.74 6.18 12.46
CA ASP A 23 -7.96 5.46 12.07
C ASP A 23 -7.78 4.71 10.73
N PRO A 24 -7.90 3.36 10.71
CA PRO A 24 -7.78 2.58 9.47
C PRO A 24 -8.89 2.88 8.46
N HIS A 25 -9.98 3.53 8.88
CA HIS A 25 -11.09 3.93 8.02
C HIS A 25 -10.95 5.33 7.43
N GLN A 26 -10.01 6.14 7.95
CA GLN A 26 -9.65 7.45 7.42
C GLN A 26 -8.69 7.28 6.22
N ILE A 27 -8.90 8.04 5.15
CA ILE A 27 -8.22 7.77 3.87
C ILE A 27 -6.74 8.15 3.91
N ASP A 28 -6.37 9.26 4.56
CA ASP A 28 -4.97 9.69 4.62
C ASP A 28 -4.16 8.74 5.51
N ASP A 29 -4.73 8.33 6.63
CA ASP A 29 -4.13 7.38 7.58
C ASP A 29 -3.93 6.02 6.93
N ALA A 30 -4.96 5.52 6.23
CA ALA A 30 -4.89 4.26 5.51
C ALA A 30 -3.87 4.33 4.36
N ALA A 31 -3.77 5.45 3.65
CA ALA A 31 -2.79 5.64 2.58
C ALA A 31 -1.36 5.67 3.11
N LEU A 32 -1.11 6.41 4.20
CA LEU A 32 0.20 6.44 4.85
C LEU A 32 0.55 5.07 5.45
N GLY A 33 -0.41 4.39 6.07
CA GLY A 33 -0.25 3.02 6.57
C GLY A 33 0.15 2.04 5.46
N ALA A 34 -0.49 2.14 4.29
CA ALA A 34 -0.15 1.32 3.13
C ALA A 34 1.26 1.64 2.61
N ALA A 35 1.60 2.92 2.45
CA ALA A 35 2.95 3.33 2.04
C ALA A 35 4.02 2.82 3.01
N HIS A 36 3.77 2.92 4.32
CA HIS A 36 4.68 2.43 5.35
C HIS A 36 4.84 0.90 5.32
N LEU A 37 3.76 0.14 5.10
CA LEU A 37 3.83 -1.31 4.88
C LEU A 37 4.70 -1.64 3.68
N LEU A 38 4.46 -0.99 2.52
CA LEU A 38 5.19 -1.25 1.29
C LEU A 38 6.68 -0.92 1.43
N CYS A 39 7.03 0.25 1.95
CA CYS A 39 8.44 0.65 2.16
C CYS A 39 9.16 -0.28 3.14
N THR A 40 8.49 -0.70 4.22
CA THR A 40 9.10 -1.58 5.24
C THR A 40 9.44 -2.96 4.68
N ASN A 41 8.56 -3.51 3.83
CA ASN A 41 8.69 -4.89 3.37
C ASN A 41 9.35 -5.02 1.99
N GLY A 42 9.29 -3.98 1.15
CA GLY A 42 9.89 -3.98 -0.17
C GLY A 42 11.40 -3.72 -0.18
N GLY A 43 11.90 -2.84 0.69
CA GLY A 43 13.27 -2.32 0.57
C GLY A 43 13.34 -1.28 -0.55
N ASP A 44 14.10 -1.54 -1.61
CA ASP A 44 14.19 -0.63 -2.75
C ASP A 44 12.98 -0.81 -3.70
N LEU A 45 11.99 0.06 -3.56
CA LEU A 45 10.77 0.06 -4.36
C LEU A 45 10.98 0.51 -5.82
N SER A 46 12.17 1.01 -6.18
CA SER A 46 12.48 1.31 -7.58
C SER A 46 12.88 0.07 -8.40
N THR A 47 13.08 -1.07 -7.73
CA THR A 47 13.43 -2.34 -8.37
C THR A 47 12.21 -3.26 -8.53
N PRO A 48 12.13 -4.08 -9.60
CA PRO A 48 11.07 -5.07 -9.76
C PRO A 48 10.95 -6.02 -8.57
N GLU A 49 12.08 -6.43 -7.98
CA GLU A 49 12.14 -7.36 -6.86
C GLU A 49 11.59 -6.73 -5.58
N GLY A 50 11.98 -5.49 -5.27
CA GLY A 50 11.48 -4.77 -4.11
C GLY A 50 10.00 -4.44 -4.22
N TRP A 51 9.56 -4.05 -5.41
CA TRP A 51 8.14 -3.79 -5.71
C TRP A 51 7.29 -5.05 -5.51
N SER A 52 7.72 -6.18 -6.09
CA SER A 52 7.02 -7.46 -5.96
C SER A 52 6.95 -7.94 -4.51
N ARG A 53 8.05 -7.81 -3.76
CA ARG A 53 8.10 -8.17 -2.33
C ARG A 53 7.15 -7.32 -1.50
N ALA A 54 7.07 -6.02 -1.78
CA ALA A 54 6.17 -5.10 -1.09
C ALA A 54 4.71 -5.50 -1.28
N ILE A 55 4.29 -5.76 -2.53
CA ILE A 55 2.91 -6.14 -2.83
C ILE A 55 2.57 -7.51 -2.23
N TYR A 56 3.47 -8.49 -2.27
CA TYR A 56 3.25 -9.79 -1.64
C TYR A 56 3.16 -9.74 -0.11
N ALA A 57 3.78 -8.75 0.54
CA ALA A 57 3.59 -8.52 1.97
C ALA A 57 2.19 -7.99 2.31
N TYR A 58 1.53 -7.36 1.34
CA TYR A 58 0.13 -6.93 1.45
C TYR A 58 -0.83 -8.10 1.18
N ASN A 59 -0.64 -8.76 0.03
CA ASN A 59 -1.43 -9.90 -0.39
C ASN A 59 -0.57 -10.84 -1.25
N ARG A 60 -0.42 -12.09 -0.81
CA ARG A 60 0.43 -13.10 -1.44
C ARG A 60 -0.26 -13.76 -2.65
N SER A 61 -0.64 -12.95 -3.64
CA SER A 61 -1.30 -13.38 -4.88
C SER A 61 -0.64 -12.73 -6.09
N GLU A 62 -0.26 -13.55 -7.08
CA GLU A 62 0.35 -13.05 -8.33
C GLU A 62 -0.64 -12.22 -9.15
N ALA A 63 -1.91 -12.64 -9.21
CA ALA A 63 -2.96 -11.86 -9.87
C ALA A 63 -3.10 -10.48 -9.23
N TYR A 64 -3.11 -10.40 -7.89
CA TYR A 64 -3.16 -9.14 -7.18
C TYR A 64 -1.93 -8.25 -7.47
N LEU A 65 -0.74 -8.84 -7.57
CA LEU A 65 0.47 -8.11 -7.97
C LEU A 65 0.33 -7.49 -9.36
N ILE A 66 -0.20 -8.24 -10.32
CA ILE A 66 -0.43 -7.76 -11.69
C ILE A 66 -1.46 -6.63 -11.69
N ASP A 67 -2.59 -6.81 -11.01
CA ASP A 67 -3.65 -5.82 -10.95
C ASP A 67 -3.16 -4.48 -10.36
N VAL A 68 -2.42 -4.53 -9.25
CA VAL A 68 -1.88 -3.31 -8.61
C VAL A 68 -0.82 -2.66 -9.50
N ARG A 69 0.02 -3.45 -10.18
CA ARG A 69 1.05 -2.94 -11.11
C ARG A 69 0.40 -2.18 -12.26
N ASP A 70 -0.62 -2.78 -12.86
CA ASP A 70 -1.27 -2.22 -14.04
C ASP A 70 -2.09 -0.97 -13.68
N ALA A 71 -2.73 -0.95 -12.51
CA ALA A 71 -3.37 0.24 -11.97
C ALA A 71 -2.34 1.37 -11.70
N ALA A 72 -1.22 1.07 -11.03
CA ALA A 72 -0.16 2.06 -10.75
C ALA A 72 0.43 2.65 -12.04
N ALA A 73 0.68 1.81 -13.06
CA ALA A 73 1.13 2.26 -14.37
C ALA A 73 0.11 3.16 -15.06
N SER A 74 -1.19 2.84 -14.96
CA SER A 74 -2.27 3.65 -15.51
C SER A 74 -2.30 5.06 -14.90
N TYR A 75 -2.18 5.16 -13.57
CA TYR A 75 -2.06 6.46 -12.88
C TYR A 75 -0.80 7.24 -13.31
N ALA A 76 0.35 6.58 -13.38
CA ALA A 76 1.62 7.23 -13.75
C ALA A 76 1.60 7.78 -15.19
N LEU A 77 0.90 7.10 -16.09
CA LEU A 77 0.77 7.49 -17.49
C LEU A 77 -0.45 8.39 -17.77
N ASN A 78 -1.24 8.75 -16.75
CA ASN A 78 -2.53 9.44 -16.87
C ASN A 78 -3.50 8.75 -17.87
N GLN A 79 -3.51 7.41 -17.85
CA GLN A 79 -4.41 6.59 -18.66
C GLN A 79 -5.56 6.07 -17.78
N PRO A 80 -6.77 5.88 -18.34
CA PRO A 80 -7.85 5.25 -17.59
C PRO A 80 -7.43 3.84 -17.16
N ALA A 81 -7.67 3.50 -15.89
CA ALA A 81 -7.47 2.15 -15.40
C ALA A 81 -8.31 1.18 -16.25
N ARG A 82 -7.66 0.15 -16.79
CA ARG A 82 -8.33 -0.90 -17.59
C ARG A 82 -9.07 -1.88 -16.71
#